data_AF-R4SY55-F1
#
_entry.id   AF-R4SY55-F1
#
_cell.length_a   1.000
_cell.length_b   1.000
_cell.length_c   1.000
_cell.angle_alpha   90.00
_cell.angle_beta   90.00
_cell.angle_gamma   90.00
#
_symmetry.space_group_name_H-M   'P 1'
#
loop_
_entity.id
_entity.type
_entity.pdbx_description
1 polymer ?
#
loop_
_entity_poly.entity_id
_entity_poly.type
_entity_poly.pdbx_seq_one_letter_code
_entity_poly.pdbx_strand_id
1 'polypeptide(L)'
;MYDQWSEVVIVLTQKADTDPGVKGMAQTSARIAYGFMCLTLCWGVLTATGWIKSLTGRKALRNSHMVLGILTLSFGVVHAMSFLFLPDGFTLAQVTIPLLPGTLARHELGVVGLEVMIAVALTGGISRFSSYRRFLWIHRLAYPAVGITALHSFFGAMANGHLGLLWFGGITLLVPVVLLTALRFTPTRYLERLGLVEELV
;
A
#
# COMPACT_ATOMS: atom_id res chain seq x y z
N MET A 1 -21.60 0.26 48.84
CA MET A 1 -22.21 0.27 47.48
C MET A 1 -21.48 1.26 46.57
N TYR A 2 -20.16 1.23 46.65
CA TYR A 2 -19.20 1.81 45.70
C TYR A 2 -18.37 0.60 45.31
N ASP A 3 -18.31 0.24 44.03
CA ASP A 3 -17.11 -0.36 43.42
C ASP A 3 -17.30 -0.91 42.00
N GLN A 4 -18.53 -1.09 41.52
CA GLN A 4 -18.71 -1.66 40.18
C GLN A 4 -18.37 -0.65 39.05
N TRP A 5 -18.64 0.64 39.27
CA TRP A 5 -18.35 1.69 38.28
C TRP A 5 -16.87 2.09 38.28
N SER A 6 -16.19 2.07 39.42
CA SER A 6 -14.74 2.28 39.50
C SER A 6 -13.98 1.13 38.85
N GLU A 7 -14.39 -0.13 39.04
CA GLU A 7 -13.77 -1.27 38.37
C GLU A 7 -13.95 -1.24 36.84
N VAL A 8 -15.15 -0.91 36.34
CA VAL A 8 -15.37 -0.78 34.88
C VAL A 8 -14.51 0.35 34.29
N VAL A 9 -14.40 1.48 34.99
CA VAL A 9 -13.52 2.58 34.54
C VAL A 9 -12.06 2.19 34.63
N ILE A 10 -11.62 1.45 35.65
CA ILE A 10 -10.24 0.94 35.79
C ILE A 10 -9.92 -0.11 34.73
N VAL A 11 -10.85 -0.97 34.32
CA VAL A 11 -10.65 -1.91 33.21
C VAL A 11 -10.55 -1.17 31.86
N LEU A 12 -11.26 -0.04 31.72
CA LEU A 12 -11.19 0.82 30.53
C LEU A 12 -9.97 1.79 30.55
N THR A 13 -9.39 2.07 31.73
CA THR A 13 -8.24 2.98 31.92
C THR A 13 -6.96 2.28 32.33
N GLN A 14 -6.98 0.96 32.53
CA GLN A 14 -5.77 0.15 32.54
C GLN A 14 -5.16 0.29 31.15
N LYS A 15 -4.22 1.22 31.04
CA LYS A 15 -3.20 1.28 30.02
C LYS A 15 -2.48 -0.07 30.09
N ALA A 16 -3.06 -1.08 29.44
CA ALA A 16 -2.55 -2.42 29.43
C ALA A 16 -1.13 -2.35 28.91
N ASP A 17 -0.19 -2.90 29.68
CA ASP A 17 1.19 -3.12 29.24
C ASP A 17 1.15 -3.74 27.85
N THR A 18 1.56 -2.96 26.85
CA THR A 18 1.79 -3.38 25.46
C THR A 18 0.83 -4.47 24.95
N ASP A 19 -0.35 -4.11 24.43
CA ASP A 19 -1.25 -5.08 23.79
C ASP A 19 -0.51 -5.81 22.63
N PRO A 20 -0.13 -7.09 22.79
CA PRO A 20 0.59 -7.83 21.77
C PRO A 20 -0.29 -8.06 20.52
N GLY A 21 -1.61 -8.04 20.68
CA GLY A 21 -2.60 -8.13 19.61
C GLY A 21 -2.54 -6.94 18.68
N VAL A 22 -2.53 -5.71 19.21
CA VAL A 22 -2.44 -4.48 18.40
C VAL A 22 -1.11 -4.43 17.63
N LYS A 23 0.01 -4.79 18.27
CA LYS A 23 1.32 -4.88 17.59
C LYS A 23 1.29 -5.93 16.47
N GLY A 24 0.72 -7.11 16.73
CA GLY A 24 0.57 -8.17 15.74
C GLY A 24 -0.32 -7.75 14.56
N MET A 25 -1.41 -7.04 14.84
CA MET A 25 -2.32 -6.48 13.83
C MET A 25 -1.61 -5.45 12.96
N ALA A 26 -0.85 -4.52 13.56
CA ALA A 26 -0.07 -3.52 12.82
C ALA A 26 0.94 -4.19 11.87
N GLN A 27 1.67 -5.21 12.33
CA GLN A 27 2.66 -5.91 11.50
C GLN A 27 2.02 -6.75 10.39
N THR A 28 0.95 -7.48 10.72
CA THR A 28 0.29 -8.38 9.75
C THR A 28 -0.42 -7.58 8.67
N SER A 29 -1.14 -6.51 9.03
CA SER A 29 -1.77 -5.60 8.08
C SER A 29 -0.74 -4.94 7.16
N ALA A 30 0.42 -4.52 7.67
CA ALA A 30 1.50 -3.96 6.85
C ALA A 30 1.98 -4.94 5.76
N ARG A 31 2.23 -6.20 6.14
CA ARG A 31 2.72 -7.24 5.22
C ARG A 31 1.69 -7.55 4.14
N ILE A 32 0.42 -7.66 4.52
CA ILE A 32 -0.68 -7.91 3.60
C ILE A 32 -0.87 -6.72 2.66
N ALA A 33 -0.85 -5.48 3.18
CA ALA A 33 -0.93 -4.27 2.39
C ALA A 33 0.20 -4.20 1.35
N TYR A 34 1.43 -4.48 1.76
CA TYR A 34 2.59 -4.52 0.87
C TYR A 34 2.42 -5.56 -0.25
N GLY A 35 1.97 -6.77 0.10
CA GLY A 35 1.69 -7.82 -0.89
C GLY A 35 0.65 -7.38 -1.92
N PHE A 36 -0.49 -6.85 -1.47
CA PHE A 36 -1.51 -6.34 -2.38
C PHE A 36 -1.04 -5.13 -3.18
N MET A 37 -0.21 -4.26 -2.60
CA MET A 37 0.37 -3.10 -3.30
C MET A 37 1.23 -3.54 -4.48
N CYS A 38 2.11 -4.53 -4.25
CA CYS A 38 2.92 -5.11 -5.32
C CYS A 38 2.04 -5.73 -6.40
N LEU A 39 1.07 -6.56 -6.01
CA LEU A 39 0.14 -7.20 -6.95
C LEU A 39 -0.68 -6.17 -7.74
N THR A 40 -1.19 -5.12 -7.09
CA THR A 40 -2.01 -4.10 -7.74
C THR A 40 -1.23 -3.33 -8.79
N LEU A 41 0.05 -3.04 -8.53
CA LEU A 41 0.91 -2.36 -9.49
C LEU A 41 1.24 -3.25 -10.69
N CYS A 42 1.59 -4.52 -10.46
CA CYS A 42 1.75 -5.51 -11.53
C CYS A 42 0.49 -5.59 -12.39
N TRP A 43 -0.68 -5.69 -11.75
CA TRP A 43 -1.97 -5.76 -12.44
C TRP A 43 -2.32 -4.49 -13.20
N GLY A 44 -1.94 -3.33 -12.66
CA GLY A 44 -2.09 -2.03 -13.31
C GLY A 44 -1.27 -1.94 -14.60
N VAL A 45 -0.03 -2.43 -14.58
CA VAL A 45 0.80 -2.54 -15.79
C VAL A 45 0.15 -3.46 -16.81
N LEU A 46 -0.23 -4.69 -16.40
CA LEU A 46 -0.86 -5.67 -17.29
C LEU A 46 -2.18 -5.17 -17.89
N THR A 47 -2.97 -4.41 -17.11
CA THR A 47 -4.20 -3.78 -17.58
C THR A 47 -3.90 -2.66 -18.59
N ALA A 48 -2.85 -1.87 -18.37
CA ALA A 48 -2.49 -0.76 -19.23
C ALA A 48 -1.83 -1.20 -20.56
N THR A 49 -1.03 -2.26 -20.53
CA THR A 49 -0.36 -2.79 -21.73
C THR A 49 -1.22 -3.80 -22.49
N GLY A 50 -2.13 -4.49 -21.80
CA GLY A 50 -3.00 -5.50 -22.40
C GLY A 50 -2.29 -6.82 -22.72
N TRP A 51 -1.09 -7.06 -22.20
CA TRP A 51 -0.27 -8.24 -22.52
C TRP A 51 -0.98 -9.57 -22.27
N ILE A 52 -1.83 -9.65 -21.25
CA ILE A 52 -2.58 -10.87 -20.89
C ILE A 52 -4.08 -10.77 -21.21
N LYS A 53 -4.47 -9.88 -22.13
CA LYS A 53 -5.88 -9.65 -22.46
C LYS A 53 -6.60 -10.91 -22.98
N SER A 54 -5.88 -11.80 -23.65
CA SER A 54 -6.40 -13.05 -24.22
C SER A 54 -6.74 -14.09 -23.16
N LEU A 55 -5.97 -14.14 -22.06
CA LEU A 55 -6.13 -15.12 -20.99
C LEU A 55 -7.25 -14.76 -20.01
N THR A 56 -7.32 -13.49 -19.59
CA THR A 56 -8.21 -13.07 -18.49
C THR A 56 -9.35 -12.17 -18.95
N GLY A 57 -9.21 -11.52 -20.11
CA GLY A 57 -10.16 -10.52 -20.59
C GLY A 57 -10.02 -9.15 -19.91
N ARG A 58 -10.25 -8.08 -20.68
CA ARG A 58 -10.06 -6.67 -20.23
C ARG A 58 -10.87 -6.30 -18.98
N LYS A 59 -12.11 -6.79 -18.90
CA LYS A 59 -13.02 -6.48 -17.77
C LYS A 59 -12.53 -7.13 -16.47
N ALA A 60 -12.08 -8.39 -16.51
CA ALA A 60 -11.58 -9.08 -15.34
C ALA A 60 -10.29 -8.43 -14.82
N LEU A 61 -9.34 -8.10 -15.71
CA LEU A 61 -8.10 -7.41 -15.35
C LEU A 61 -8.37 -6.09 -14.64
N ARG A 62 -9.23 -5.25 -15.21
CA ARG A 62 -9.59 -3.98 -14.58
C ARG A 62 -10.24 -4.18 -13.21
N ASN A 63 -11.19 -5.11 -13.10
CA ASN A 63 -11.91 -5.35 -11.84
C ASN A 63 -10.99 -5.88 -10.75
N SER A 64 -10.09 -6.81 -11.07
CA SER A 64 -9.12 -7.35 -10.10
C SER A 64 -8.08 -6.31 -9.70
N HIS A 65 -7.61 -5.44 -10.61
CA HIS A 65 -6.77 -4.30 -10.24
C HIS A 65 -7.49 -3.38 -9.22
N MET A 66 -8.78 -3.08 -9.44
CA MET A 66 -9.56 -2.28 -8.49
C MET A 66 -9.68 -2.95 -7.12
N VAL A 67 -9.99 -4.25 -7.08
CA VAL A 67 -10.07 -5.01 -5.82
C VAL A 67 -8.75 -5.02 -5.08
N LEU A 68 -7.64 -5.31 -5.78
CA LEU A 68 -6.30 -5.29 -5.18
C LEU A 68 -5.95 -3.90 -4.63
N GLY A 69 -6.27 -2.83 -5.35
CA GLY A 69 -6.05 -1.46 -4.90
C GLY A 69 -6.86 -1.11 -3.64
N ILE A 70 -8.13 -1.53 -3.57
CA ILE A 70 -8.96 -1.35 -2.37
C ILE A 70 -8.37 -2.13 -1.20
N LEU A 71 -7.95 -3.39 -1.41
CA LEU A 71 -7.35 -4.20 -0.35
C LEU A 71 -6.04 -3.59 0.17
N THR A 72 -5.17 -3.10 -0.73
CA THR A 72 -3.96 -2.35 -0.35
C THR A 72 -4.29 -1.18 0.58
N LEU A 73 -5.27 -0.36 0.21
CA LEU A 73 -5.66 0.81 0.99
C LEU A 73 -6.30 0.44 2.32
N SER A 74 -7.22 -0.53 2.32
CA SER A 74 -7.89 -0.98 3.55
C SER A 74 -6.88 -1.49 4.57
N PHE A 75 -5.93 -2.36 4.17
CA PHE A 75 -4.90 -2.84 5.08
C PHE A 75 -3.87 -1.76 5.44
N GLY A 76 -3.57 -0.83 4.53
CA GLY A 76 -2.72 0.33 4.82
C GLY A 76 -3.32 1.26 5.87
N VAL A 77 -4.62 1.52 5.81
CA VAL A 77 -5.35 2.31 6.82
C VAL A 77 -5.40 1.55 8.14
N VAL A 78 -5.70 0.25 8.15
CA VAL A 78 -5.66 -0.56 9.38
C VAL A 78 -4.26 -0.51 10.01
N HIS A 79 -3.20 -0.64 9.21
CA HIS A 79 -1.82 -0.52 9.67
C HIS A 79 -1.56 0.83 10.34
N ALA A 80 -1.92 1.93 9.67
CA ALA A 80 -1.74 3.28 10.19
C ALA A 80 -2.53 3.52 11.50
N MET A 81 -3.81 3.14 11.50
CA MET A 81 -4.71 3.36 12.65
C MET A 81 -4.34 2.49 13.86
N SER A 82 -3.70 1.33 13.65
CA SER A 82 -3.22 0.48 14.76
C SER A 82 -2.26 1.21 15.68
N PHE A 83 -1.51 2.19 15.18
CA PHE A 83 -0.58 2.97 16.00
C PHE A 83 -1.25 3.91 16.99
N LEU A 84 -2.53 4.25 16.82
CA LEU A 84 -3.29 5.06 17.78
C LEU A 84 -3.59 4.30 19.08
N PHE A 85 -3.51 2.96 19.03
CA PHE A 85 -3.88 2.07 20.13
C PHE A 85 -2.65 1.51 20.86
N LEU A 86 -1.43 1.93 20.50
CA LEU A 86 -0.22 1.53 21.22
C LEU A 86 -0.01 2.40 22.48
N PRO A 87 0.56 1.86 23.58
CA PRO A 87 0.76 2.61 24.83
C PRO A 87 1.61 3.88 24.70
N ASP A 88 2.57 3.87 23.78
CA ASP A 88 3.38 5.03 23.35
C ASP A 88 3.13 5.30 21.85
N GLY A 89 1.86 5.19 21.46
CA GLY A 89 1.38 5.34 20.09
C GLY A 89 1.44 6.76 19.57
N PHE A 90 1.16 6.88 18.27
CA PHE A 90 1.06 8.19 17.62
C PHE A 90 -0.29 8.83 17.92
N THR A 91 -0.31 10.16 17.94
CA THR A 91 -1.58 10.91 17.89
C THR A 91 -2.21 10.81 16.50
N LEU A 92 -3.52 11.06 16.39
CA LEU A 92 -4.20 11.10 15.09
C LEU A 92 -3.52 12.08 14.12
N ALA A 93 -3.09 13.25 14.62
CA ALA A 93 -2.36 14.23 13.82
C ALA A 93 -1.06 13.65 13.26
N GLN A 94 -0.25 12.97 14.08
CA GLN A 94 1.01 12.36 13.64
C GLN A 94 0.84 11.21 12.63
N VAL A 95 -0.35 10.61 12.54
CA VAL A 95 -0.65 9.54 11.56
C VAL A 95 -1.27 10.10 10.26
N THR A 96 -1.74 11.35 10.26
CA THR A 96 -2.54 11.93 9.15
C THR A 96 -2.03 13.26 8.62
N ILE A 97 -1.02 13.87 9.24
CA ILE A 97 -0.42 15.12 8.80
C ILE A 97 1.08 14.87 8.63
N PRO A 98 1.59 14.91 7.39
CA PRO A 98 2.99 14.65 7.16
C PRO A 98 3.86 15.79 7.70
N LEU A 99 5.10 15.46 8.04
CA LEU A 99 6.18 16.33 8.49
C LEU A 99 5.92 17.04 9.84
N LEU A 100 5.07 16.47 10.69
CA LEU A 100 4.87 16.98 12.04
C LEU A 100 6.12 16.78 12.93
N PRO A 101 6.40 17.70 13.87
CA PRO A 101 7.46 17.51 14.84
C PRO A 101 7.27 16.23 15.67
N GLY A 102 8.37 15.55 15.98
CA GLY A 102 8.37 14.34 16.81
C GLY A 102 8.11 13.04 16.04
N THR A 103 8.00 13.09 14.72
CA THR A 103 7.96 11.89 13.87
C THR A 103 9.31 11.63 13.20
N LEU A 104 9.51 10.40 12.74
CA LEU A 104 10.73 10.00 12.04
C LEU A 104 10.46 9.94 10.54
N ALA A 105 11.46 10.28 9.72
CA ALA A 105 11.34 10.27 8.26
C ALA A 105 10.76 8.95 7.72
N ARG A 106 11.12 7.80 8.30
CA ARG A 106 10.56 6.51 7.91
C ARG A 106 9.04 6.44 8.06
N HIS A 107 8.44 7.04 9.09
CA HIS A 107 6.99 7.05 9.29
C HIS A 107 6.32 8.02 8.31
N GLU A 108 6.97 9.16 8.06
CA GLU A 108 6.49 10.16 7.09
C GLU A 108 6.38 9.63 5.67
N LEU A 109 7.31 8.77 5.25
CA LEU A 109 7.18 8.06 3.98
C LEU A 109 5.88 7.23 3.92
N GLY A 110 5.50 6.60 5.02
CA GLY A 110 4.25 5.82 5.11
C GLY A 110 3.01 6.71 4.99
N VAL A 111 2.99 7.84 5.72
CA VAL A 111 1.89 8.82 5.70
C VAL A 111 1.71 9.39 4.28
N VAL A 112 2.77 9.95 3.71
CA VAL A 112 2.74 10.55 2.36
C VAL A 112 2.36 9.52 1.30
N GLY A 113 2.93 8.31 1.37
CA GLY A 113 2.61 7.23 0.45
C GLY A 113 1.12 6.85 0.50
N LEU A 114 0.57 6.66 1.70
CA LEU A 114 -0.83 6.31 1.90
C LEU A 114 -1.77 7.42 1.43
N GLU A 115 -1.50 8.67 1.78
CA GLU A 115 -2.31 9.82 1.38
C GLU A 115 -2.38 9.97 -0.14
N VAL A 116 -1.24 9.86 -0.83
CA VAL A 116 -1.21 9.94 -2.30
C VAL A 116 -1.99 8.77 -2.91
N MET A 117 -1.86 7.55 -2.38
CA MET A 117 -2.65 6.41 -2.87
C MET A 117 -4.15 6.58 -2.64
N ILE A 118 -4.55 7.13 -1.49
CA ILE A 118 -5.95 7.48 -1.20
C ILE A 118 -6.45 8.53 -2.19
N ALA A 119 -5.70 9.61 -2.42
CA ALA A 119 -6.06 10.64 -3.37
C ALA A 119 -6.23 10.09 -4.81
N VAL A 120 -5.34 9.17 -5.22
CA VAL A 120 -5.45 8.46 -6.49
C VAL A 120 -6.72 7.61 -6.56
N ALA A 121 -7.02 6.83 -5.52
CA ALA A 121 -8.20 5.98 -5.49
C ALA A 121 -9.51 6.78 -5.48
N LEU A 122 -9.57 7.87 -4.71
CA LEU A 122 -10.69 8.80 -4.71
C LEU A 122 -10.92 9.39 -6.10
N THR A 123 -9.84 9.81 -6.78
CA THR A 123 -9.91 10.30 -8.17
C THR A 123 -10.45 9.24 -9.12
N GLY A 124 -10.12 7.96 -8.90
CA GLY A 124 -10.71 6.83 -9.63
C GLY A 124 -12.21 6.68 -9.40
N GLY A 125 -12.67 6.80 -8.15
CA GLY A 125 -14.08 6.74 -7.78
C GLY A 125 -14.93 7.88 -8.36
N ILE A 126 -14.37 9.08 -8.43
CA ILE A 126 -15.04 10.27 -9.02
C ILE A 126 -14.74 10.45 -10.51
N SER A 127 -14.03 9.52 -11.15
CA SER A 127 -13.58 9.65 -12.54
C SER A 127 -14.71 9.91 -13.53
N ARG A 128 -15.94 9.44 -13.24
CA ARG A 128 -17.14 9.76 -14.03
C ARG A 128 -17.49 11.25 -14.11
N PHE A 129 -16.96 12.05 -13.19
CA PHE A 129 -17.14 13.51 -13.10
C PHE A 129 -15.87 14.30 -13.43
N SER A 130 -14.79 13.62 -13.81
CA SER A 130 -13.50 14.24 -14.14
C SER A 130 -13.10 13.89 -15.57
N SER A 131 -12.23 14.70 -16.18
CA SER A 131 -11.72 14.36 -17.50
C SER A 131 -10.74 13.20 -17.41
N TYR A 132 -10.79 12.31 -18.39
CA TYR A 132 -9.88 11.15 -18.47
C TYR A 132 -8.40 11.56 -18.37
N ARG A 133 -8.04 12.70 -18.97
CA ARG A 133 -6.67 13.23 -18.92
C ARG A 133 -6.24 13.62 -17.50
N ARG A 134 -7.12 14.27 -16.74
CA ARG A 134 -6.85 14.64 -15.32
C ARG A 134 -6.74 13.39 -14.45
N PHE A 135 -7.69 12.47 -14.60
CA PHE A 135 -7.64 11.17 -13.92
C PHE A 135 -6.31 10.46 -14.19
N LEU A 136 -5.91 10.33 -15.46
CA LEU A 136 -4.69 9.64 -15.84
C LEU A 136 -3.44 10.32 -15.27
N TRP A 137 -3.41 11.65 -15.25
CA TRP A 137 -2.27 12.38 -14.70
C TRP A 137 -2.13 12.16 -13.19
N ILE A 138 -3.22 12.27 -12.43
CA ILE A 138 -3.23 12.00 -11.00
C ILE A 138 -2.88 10.53 -10.73
N HIS A 139 -3.44 9.60 -11.49
CA HIS A 139 -3.18 8.17 -11.30
C HIS A 139 -1.71 7.78 -11.54
N ARG A 140 -0.96 8.55 -12.34
CA ARG A 140 0.50 8.34 -12.48
C ARG A 140 1.26 8.59 -11.18
N LEU A 141 0.71 9.38 -10.25
CA LEU A 141 1.29 9.58 -8.92
C LEU A 141 1.28 8.29 -8.07
N ALA A 142 0.53 7.26 -8.48
CA ALA A 142 0.60 5.95 -7.84
C ALA A 142 2.01 5.33 -7.93
N TYR A 143 2.76 5.57 -9.01
CA TYR A 143 4.13 5.05 -9.16
C TYR A 143 5.09 5.56 -8.07
N PRO A 144 5.28 6.89 -7.91
CA PRO A 144 6.10 7.39 -6.82
C PRO A 144 5.52 7.05 -5.44
N ALA A 145 4.20 7.01 -5.27
CA ALA A 145 3.58 6.62 -4.00
C ALA A 145 3.92 5.17 -3.58
N VAL A 146 3.87 4.23 -4.52
CA VAL A 146 4.30 2.84 -4.28
C VAL A 146 5.80 2.79 -3.97
N GLY A 147 6.64 3.56 -4.68
CA GLY A 147 8.08 3.65 -4.40
C GLY A 147 8.37 4.15 -2.98
N ILE A 148 7.72 5.25 -2.58
CA ILE A 148 7.83 5.82 -1.23
C ILE A 148 7.34 4.83 -0.16
N THR A 149 6.23 4.14 -0.40
CA THR A 149 5.67 3.15 0.53
C THR A 149 6.55 1.90 0.66
N ALA A 150 7.20 1.48 -0.44
CA ALA A 150 8.19 0.42 -0.41
C ALA A 150 9.43 0.82 0.40
N LEU A 151 9.89 2.06 0.27
CA LEU A 151 10.97 2.60 1.13
C LEU A 151 10.56 2.66 2.60
N HIS A 152 9.32 3.07 2.90
CA HIS A 152 8.75 3.00 4.25
C HIS A 152 8.85 1.57 4.82
N SER A 153 8.44 0.57 4.04
CA SER A 153 8.51 -0.85 4.45
C SER A 153 9.95 -1.33 4.64
N PHE A 154 10.87 -0.91 3.75
CA PHE A 154 12.30 -1.23 3.86
C PHE A 154 12.93 -0.69 5.15
N PHE A 155 12.78 0.61 5.41
CA PHE A 155 13.31 1.24 6.63
C PHE A 155 12.59 0.76 7.89
N GLY A 156 11.30 0.45 7.80
CA GLY A 156 10.55 -0.19 8.86
C GLY A 156 11.12 -1.56 9.22
N ALA A 157 11.38 -2.43 8.24
CA ALA A 157 11.97 -3.75 8.47
C ALA A 157 13.37 -3.67 9.06
N MET A 158 14.20 -2.72 8.59
CA MET A 158 15.54 -2.47 9.12
C MET A 158 15.49 -2.04 10.59
N ALA A 159 14.65 -1.05 10.91
CA ALA A 159 14.52 -0.52 12.28
C ALA A 159 13.97 -1.55 13.28
N ASN A 160 13.17 -2.51 12.80
CA ASN A 160 12.57 -3.55 13.64
C ASN A 160 13.34 -4.88 13.62
N GLY A 161 14.53 -4.96 12.99
CA GLY A 161 15.32 -6.20 12.93
C GLY A 161 14.72 -7.33 12.09
N HIS A 162 13.75 -7.03 11.22
CA HIS A 162 13.04 -8.01 10.36
C HIS A 162 13.61 -8.08 8.94
N LEU A 163 14.89 -7.76 8.77
CA LEU A 163 15.51 -7.63 7.45
C LEU A 163 15.44 -8.95 6.67
N GLY A 164 15.61 -10.11 7.32
CA GLY A 164 15.49 -11.42 6.67
C GLY A 164 14.11 -11.67 6.04
N LEU A 165 13.02 -11.26 6.71
CA LEU A 165 11.67 -11.39 6.17
C LEU A 165 11.44 -10.45 4.98
N LEU A 166 12.01 -9.25 5.03
CA LEU A 166 12.00 -8.30 3.91
C LEU A 166 12.83 -8.83 2.72
N TRP A 167 13.99 -9.43 2.95
CA TRP A 167 14.83 -10.02 1.90
C TRP A 167 14.13 -11.16 1.17
N PHE A 168 13.51 -12.09 1.89
CA PHE A 168 12.85 -13.24 1.27
C PHE A 168 11.45 -12.93 0.74
N GLY A 169 10.61 -12.23 1.49
CA GLY A 169 9.23 -11.94 1.07
C GLY A 169 9.09 -10.60 0.34
N GLY A 170 9.70 -9.55 0.90
CA GLY A 170 9.56 -8.18 0.41
C GLY A 170 10.19 -7.96 -0.97
N ILE A 171 11.44 -8.39 -1.15
CA ILE A 171 12.17 -8.23 -2.43
C ILE A 171 11.61 -9.18 -3.49
N THR A 172 11.30 -10.42 -3.15
CA THR A 172 10.68 -11.38 -4.09
C THR A 172 9.39 -10.82 -4.70
N LEU A 173 8.59 -10.09 -3.92
CA LEU A 173 7.38 -9.42 -4.45
C LEU A 173 7.70 -8.11 -5.18
N LEU A 174 8.76 -7.40 -4.81
CA LEU A 174 9.14 -6.12 -5.44
C LEU A 174 9.83 -6.30 -6.79
N VAL A 175 10.63 -7.34 -6.97
CA VAL A 175 11.34 -7.63 -8.23
C VAL A 175 10.39 -7.68 -9.43
N PRO A 176 9.31 -8.48 -9.44
CA PRO A 176 8.39 -8.51 -10.58
C PRO A 176 7.69 -7.16 -10.79
N VAL A 177 7.44 -6.41 -9.72
CA VAL A 177 6.84 -5.06 -9.79
C VAL A 177 7.76 -4.10 -10.53
N VAL A 178 9.03 -4.04 -10.12
CA VAL A 178 10.04 -3.17 -10.73
C VAL A 178 10.26 -3.59 -12.17
N LEU A 179 10.39 -4.90 -12.42
CA LEU A 179 10.57 -5.44 -13.77
C LEU A 179 9.41 -5.08 -14.69
N LEU A 180 8.16 -5.39 -14.33
CA LEU A 180 7.00 -5.06 -15.16
C LEU A 180 6.85 -3.55 -15.36
N THR A 181 7.12 -2.75 -14.32
CA THR A 181 7.08 -1.30 -14.42
C THR A 181 8.14 -0.78 -15.39
N ALA A 182 9.36 -1.30 -15.36
CA ALA A 182 10.41 -0.94 -16.29
C ALA A 182 10.04 -1.37 -17.73
N LEU A 183 9.58 -2.62 -17.91
CA LEU A 183 9.18 -3.16 -19.20
C LEU A 183 8.02 -2.39 -19.84
N ARG A 184 7.16 -1.74 -19.05
CA ARG A 184 6.10 -0.85 -19.56
C ARG A 184 6.64 0.29 -20.44
N PHE A 185 7.86 0.74 -20.17
CA PHE A 185 8.50 1.83 -20.92
C PHE A 185 9.34 1.32 -22.10
N THR A 186 9.51 0.01 -22.23
CA THR A 186 10.22 -0.61 -23.34
C THR A 186 9.34 -0.59 -24.60
N PRO A 187 9.86 -0.18 -25.77
CA PRO A 187 9.08 -0.23 -27.02
C PRO A 187 8.66 -1.66 -27.35
N THR A 188 7.42 -1.85 -27.81
CA THR A 188 6.83 -3.18 -28.08
C THR A 188 7.67 -4.03 -29.02
N ARG A 189 8.29 -3.42 -30.04
CA ARG A 189 9.19 -4.10 -30.99
C ARG A 189 10.36 -4.82 -30.32
N TYR A 190 10.88 -4.30 -29.20
CA TYR A 190 11.93 -4.98 -28.46
C TYR A 190 11.37 -6.14 -27.63
N LEU A 191 10.16 -6.00 -27.09
CA LEU A 191 9.49 -7.06 -26.34
C LEU A 191 9.10 -8.23 -27.26
N GLU A 192 8.65 -7.95 -28.48
CA GLU A 192 8.37 -8.94 -29.53
C GLU A 192 9.64 -9.69 -29.93
N ARG A 193 10.76 -8.99 -30.17
CA ARG A 193 12.06 -9.61 -30.48
C ARG A 193 12.59 -10.52 -29.38
N LEU A 194 12.25 -10.22 -28.12
CA LEU A 194 12.60 -11.04 -26.96
C LEU A 194 11.60 -12.18 -26.71
N GLY A 195 10.54 -12.30 -27.53
CA GLY A 195 9.49 -13.30 -27.37
C GLY A 195 8.61 -13.09 -26.13
N LEU A 196 8.60 -11.89 -25.55
CA LEU A 196 7.87 -11.58 -24.32
C LEU A 196 6.41 -11.19 -24.55
N VAL A 197 6.04 -10.84 -25.79
CA VAL A 197 4.69 -10.44 -26.20
C VAL A 197 4.44 -10.97 -27.62
N GLU A 198 3.25 -11.52 -27.87
CA GLU A 198 2.83 -11.96 -29.20
C GLU A 198 2.53 -10.78 -30.12
N GLU A 199 2.77 -10.94 -31.43
CA GLU A 199 2.40 -9.97 -32.45
C GLU A 199 0.89 -9.70 -32.38
N LEU A 200 0.52 -8.45 -32.09
CA LEU A 200 -0.87 -8.02 -32.13
C LEU A 200 -1.29 -7.89 -33.60
N VAL A 201 -1.73 -9.00 -34.19
CA VAL A 201 -2.45 -9.02 -35.48
C VAL A 201 -3.74 -8.24 -35.39
#